data_AF-A0A2E2PG92-F1
#
_entry.id   AF-A0A2E2PG92-F1
#
_cell.length_a   1.000
_cell.length_b   1.000
_cell.length_c   1.000
_cell.angle_alpha   90.00
_cell.angle_beta   90.00
_cell.angle_gamma   90.00
#
_symmetry.space_group_name_H-M   'P 1'
#
loop_
_entity.id
_entity.type
_entity.pdbx_description
1 polymer ?
#
loop_
_entity_poly.entity_id
_entity_poly.type
_entity_poly.pdbx_seq_one_letter_code
_entity_poly.pdbx_strand_id
1 'polypeptide(L)'
;LCRNDSKEIFNMSKRIYEKYSNNKNWNGFNVLQTFAGRAGSLDVGFYNPKKLNLNILQMANKGELDLLYLFEADEINLNNLDTNVFVVYHGHHGDYGAQKADLIIPSPCYTEKEGIFVNIEGRPQISAQLRKPLPNVNESWLFFNQVCKNLNLKLDFKSFTDLRNMLFEQHPHLENIDSIKKNSLTKSKKSKNRISNLILKSNIENFYMTDSVSRLSKVMASCLKNKR
;
A
#
# COMPACT_ATOMS: atom_id res chain seq x y z
N LEU A 1 -4.85 -10.39 0.14
CA LEU A 1 -4.47 -9.90 -1.21
C LEU A 1 -3.42 -10.77 -1.92
N CYS A 2 -2.74 -11.70 -1.24
CA CYS A 2 -1.83 -12.65 -1.89
C CYS A 2 -2.31 -14.08 -1.67
N ARG A 3 -2.01 -14.97 -2.62
CA ARG A 3 -2.26 -16.40 -2.45
C ARG A 3 -1.33 -17.00 -1.39
N ASN A 4 -1.76 -18.09 -0.76
CA ASN A 4 -0.98 -18.80 0.26
C ASN A 4 0.36 -19.35 -0.29
N ASP A 5 0.43 -19.62 -1.60
CA ASP A 5 1.61 -20.13 -2.31
C ASP A 5 2.43 -19.02 -3.03
N SER A 6 2.17 -17.74 -2.72
CA SER A 6 2.83 -16.60 -3.37
C SER A 6 4.35 -16.61 -3.21
N LYS A 7 4.86 -17.04 -2.05
CA LYS A 7 6.29 -17.19 -1.78
C LYS A 7 6.93 -18.25 -2.67
N GLU A 8 6.25 -19.36 -2.88
CA GLU A 8 6.68 -20.48 -3.71
C GLU A 8 6.70 -20.08 -5.18
N ILE A 9 5.65 -19.38 -5.65
CA ILE A 9 5.58 -18.80 -7.00
C ILE A 9 6.75 -17.83 -7.22
N PHE A 10 6.97 -16.89 -6.31
CA PHE A 10 8.06 -15.92 -6.42
C PHE A 10 9.44 -16.61 -6.53
N ASN A 11 9.73 -17.58 -5.66
CA ASN A 11 11.00 -18.30 -5.68
C ASN A 11 11.14 -19.17 -6.93
N MET A 12 10.07 -19.76 -7.44
CA MET A 12 10.08 -20.52 -8.69
C MET A 12 10.38 -19.63 -9.89
N SER A 13 9.67 -18.51 -10.05
CA SER A 13 9.90 -17.55 -11.13
C SER A 13 11.34 -17.04 -11.12
N LYS A 14 11.88 -16.78 -9.93
CA LYS A 14 13.27 -16.36 -9.74
C LYS A 14 14.27 -17.44 -10.11
N ARG A 15 14.00 -18.71 -9.78
CA ARG A 15 14.83 -19.85 -10.20
C ARG A 15 14.84 -20.04 -11.70
N ILE A 16 13.69 -19.86 -12.36
CA ILE A 16 13.60 -19.88 -13.82
C ILE A 16 14.49 -18.77 -14.38
N TYR A 17 14.36 -17.54 -13.87
CA TYR A 17 15.22 -16.44 -14.26
C TYR A 17 16.72 -16.76 -14.07
N GLU A 18 17.13 -17.24 -12.89
CA GLU A 18 18.53 -17.58 -12.60
C GLU A 18 19.07 -18.72 -13.47
N LYS A 19 18.22 -19.66 -13.90
CA LYS A 19 18.61 -20.79 -14.76
C LYS A 19 18.81 -20.38 -16.22
N TYR A 20 18.00 -19.44 -16.72
CA TYR A 20 17.96 -19.10 -18.15
C TYR A 20 18.55 -17.71 -18.47
N SER A 21 18.77 -16.86 -17.49
CA SER A 21 19.41 -15.55 -17.68
C SER A 21 20.93 -15.66 -17.56
N ASN A 22 21.63 -15.51 -18.68
CA ASN A 22 23.09 -15.55 -18.75
C ASN A 22 23.75 -14.15 -18.72
N ASN A 23 22.96 -13.08 -18.80
CA ASN A 23 23.49 -11.72 -18.88
C ASN A 23 23.69 -11.10 -17.49
N LYS A 24 24.94 -10.92 -17.08
CA LYS A 24 25.30 -10.29 -15.79
C LYS A 24 25.03 -8.78 -15.75
N ASN A 25 24.93 -8.14 -16.91
CA ASN A 25 24.73 -6.69 -17.03
C ASN A 25 23.25 -6.31 -17.16
N TRP A 26 22.35 -7.28 -17.17
CA TRP A 26 20.90 -7.05 -17.28
C TRP A 26 20.13 -7.78 -16.19
N ASN A 27 19.24 -7.06 -15.50
CA ASN A 27 18.27 -7.63 -14.56
C ASN A 27 16.88 -7.72 -15.22
N GLY A 28 16.56 -8.88 -15.79
CA GLY A 28 15.24 -9.12 -16.40
C GLY A 28 14.13 -9.53 -15.44
N PHE A 29 14.41 -9.67 -14.14
CA PHE A 29 13.41 -10.12 -13.16
C PHE A 29 12.70 -8.93 -12.53
N ASN A 30 11.41 -8.78 -12.84
CA ASN A 30 10.58 -7.65 -12.40
C ASN A 30 9.33 -8.15 -11.65
N VAL A 31 8.88 -7.35 -10.69
CA VAL A 31 7.61 -7.57 -9.97
C VAL A 31 6.74 -6.34 -10.18
N LEU A 32 5.66 -6.49 -10.94
CA LEU A 32 4.71 -5.42 -11.19
C LEU A 32 3.78 -5.23 -9.98
N GLN A 33 3.75 -4.03 -9.43
CA GLN A 33 2.81 -3.64 -8.37
C GLN A 33 1.58 -2.97 -8.97
N THR A 34 0.41 -3.21 -8.38
CA THR A 34 -0.87 -2.63 -8.83
C THR A 34 -1.35 -1.44 -7.98
N PHE A 35 -0.63 -1.10 -6.91
CA PHE A 35 -1.00 -0.03 -5.98
C PHE A 35 0.16 0.95 -5.81
N ALA A 36 -0.10 2.24 -6.00
CA ALA A 36 0.91 3.29 -5.89
C ALA A 36 1.56 3.38 -4.49
N GLY A 37 0.79 3.05 -3.44
CA GLY A 37 1.33 3.02 -2.07
C GLY A 37 2.25 1.83 -1.77
N ARG A 38 2.31 0.80 -2.63
CA ARG A 38 3.00 -0.45 -2.28
C ARG A 38 4.52 -0.32 -2.30
N ALA A 39 5.12 0.18 -3.38
CA ALA A 39 6.59 0.23 -3.49
C ALA A 39 7.19 1.08 -2.37
N GLY A 40 6.68 2.29 -2.15
CA GLY A 40 7.11 3.17 -1.06
C GLY A 40 6.91 2.55 0.32
N SER A 41 5.77 1.88 0.57
CA SER A 41 5.54 1.18 1.84
C SER A 41 6.56 0.06 2.10
N LEU A 42 6.99 -0.67 1.07
CA LEU A 42 7.99 -1.72 1.20
C LEU A 42 9.39 -1.14 1.42
N ASP A 43 9.72 -0.03 0.76
CA ASP A 43 10.98 0.69 0.92
C ASP A 43 11.20 1.19 2.34
N VAL A 44 10.13 1.67 3.00
CA VAL A 44 10.17 2.11 4.41
C VAL A 44 9.97 0.97 5.41
N GLY A 45 9.91 -0.27 4.94
CA GLY A 45 9.76 -1.44 5.81
C GLY A 45 8.39 -1.61 6.46
N PHE A 46 7.32 -1.03 5.88
CA PHE A 46 5.95 -1.11 6.37
C PHE A 46 5.30 -2.47 6.07
N TYR A 47 5.83 -3.53 6.70
CA TYR A 47 5.28 -4.88 6.67
C TYR A 47 5.70 -5.65 7.94
N ASN A 48 4.99 -6.73 8.27
CA ASN A 48 5.36 -7.56 9.42
C ASN A 48 6.14 -8.82 8.99
N PRO A 49 7.46 -8.91 9.24
CA PRO A 49 8.29 -10.03 8.79
C PRO A 49 7.92 -11.36 9.47
N LYS A 50 7.35 -11.34 10.68
CA LYS A 50 6.90 -12.54 11.41
C LYS A 50 5.56 -13.05 10.90
N LYS A 51 4.88 -12.26 10.09
CA LYS A 51 3.45 -12.35 9.82
C LYS A 51 3.18 -12.01 8.34
N LEU A 52 4.02 -12.55 7.45
CA LEU A 52 3.98 -12.31 5.99
C LEU A 52 2.73 -12.90 5.31
N ASN A 53 2.11 -13.92 5.91
CA ASN A 53 0.91 -14.59 5.40
C ASN A 53 -0.36 -14.18 6.16
N LEU A 54 -0.33 -13.06 6.91
CA LEU A 54 -1.53 -12.67 7.64
C LEU A 54 -2.65 -12.29 6.69
N ASN A 55 -3.81 -12.85 7.00
CA ASN A 55 -5.07 -12.27 6.61
C ASN A 55 -5.59 -11.47 7.82
N ILE A 56 -5.53 -10.14 7.72
CA ILE A 56 -5.94 -9.23 8.80
C ILE A 56 -7.39 -9.48 9.24
N LEU A 57 -8.26 -9.86 8.30
CA LEU A 57 -9.66 -10.19 8.61
C LEU A 57 -9.78 -11.49 9.39
N GLN A 58 -8.95 -12.49 9.09
CA GLN A 58 -8.94 -13.72 9.89
C GLN A 58 -8.46 -13.46 11.32
N MET A 59 -7.51 -12.55 11.52
CA MET A 59 -7.09 -12.16 12.86
C MET A 59 -8.22 -11.44 13.60
N ALA A 60 -8.87 -10.47 12.93
CA ALA A 60 -10.01 -9.75 13.49
C ALA A 60 -11.14 -10.72 13.89
N ASN A 61 -11.46 -11.67 13.01
CA ASN A 61 -12.52 -12.67 13.25
C ASN A 61 -12.17 -13.68 14.36
N LYS A 62 -10.88 -13.87 14.65
CA LYS A 62 -10.41 -14.67 15.79
C LYS A 62 -10.37 -13.91 17.11
N GLY A 63 -10.72 -12.62 17.10
CA GLY A 63 -10.60 -11.75 18.27
C GLY A 63 -9.15 -11.43 18.64
N GLU A 64 -8.21 -11.52 17.69
CA GLU A 64 -6.79 -11.18 17.94
C GLU A 64 -6.50 -9.67 17.84
N LEU A 65 -7.51 -8.85 17.52
CA LEU A 65 -7.40 -7.41 17.32
C LEU A 65 -8.52 -6.69 18.07
N ASP A 66 -8.16 -5.70 18.90
CA ASP A 66 -9.13 -4.76 19.50
C ASP A 66 -9.47 -3.61 18.53
N LEU A 67 -8.50 -3.25 17.67
CA LEU A 67 -8.56 -2.11 16.78
C LEU A 67 -8.06 -2.49 15.37
N LEU A 68 -8.84 -2.15 14.35
CA LEU A 68 -8.45 -2.23 12.94
C LEU A 68 -8.35 -0.82 12.36
N TYR A 69 -7.13 -0.34 12.14
CA TYR A 69 -6.87 0.98 11.55
C TYR A 69 -6.63 0.88 10.04
N LEU A 70 -7.55 1.44 9.26
CA LEU A 70 -7.54 1.47 7.80
C LEU A 70 -7.09 2.85 7.32
N PHE A 71 -5.81 2.97 6.97
CA PHE A 71 -5.26 4.21 6.40
C PHE A 71 -5.35 4.16 4.88
N GLU A 72 -6.30 4.91 4.31
CA GLU A 72 -6.60 5.00 2.87
C GLU A 72 -6.78 3.61 2.22
N ALA A 73 -7.31 2.65 2.98
CA ALA A 73 -7.39 1.24 2.60
C ALA A 73 -8.84 0.81 2.30
N ASP A 74 -9.28 1.03 1.07
CA ASP A 74 -10.62 0.64 0.59
C ASP A 74 -10.68 -0.74 -0.07
N GLU A 75 -9.53 -1.36 -0.36
CA GLU A 75 -9.46 -2.66 -1.04
C GLU A 75 -9.64 -3.86 -0.10
N ILE A 76 -9.85 -3.60 1.19
CA ILE A 76 -10.12 -4.64 2.18
C ILE A 76 -11.63 -4.84 2.24
N ASN A 77 -12.09 -6.02 1.78
CA ASN A 77 -13.50 -6.37 1.86
C ASN A 77 -13.92 -6.69 3.30
N LEU A 78 -14.49 -5.69 3.98
CA LEU A 78 -14.98 -5.78 5.34
C LEU A 78 -16.32 -6.53 5.48
N ASN A 79 -16.94 -6.99 4.39
CA ASN A 79 -18.20 -7.75 4.49
C ASN A 79 -18.02 -9.11 5.18
N ASN A 80 -16.78 -9.62 5.23
CA ASN A 80 -16.44 -10.87 5.92
C ASN A 80 -15.93 -10.62 7.35
N LEU A 81 -16.12 -9.41 7.89
CA LEU A 81 -15.77 -9.08 9.26
C LEU A 81 -16.95 -9.44 10.17
N ASP A 82 -16.79 -10.53 10.92
CA ASP A 82 -17.87 -11.14 11.72
C ASP A 82 -17.75 -10.81 13.22
N THR A 83 -16.86 -9.89 13.59
CA THR A 83 -16.55 -9.52 14.99
C THR A 83 -16.68 -8.03 15.24
N ASN A 84 -16.88 -7.67 16.52
CA ASN A 84 -16.91 -6.29 17.00
C ASN A 84 -15.48 -5.74 17.22
N VAL A 85 -14.60 -5.84 16.23
CA VAL A 85 -13.35 -5.09 16.25
C VAL A 85 -13.67 -3.61 16.02
N PHE A 86 -13.05 -2.70 16.75
CA PHE A 86 -13.24 -1.28 16.51
C PHE A 86 -12.54 -0.88 15.21
N VAL A 87 -13.28 -0.46 14.19
CA VAL A 87 -12.76 -0.11 12.86
C VAL A 87 -12.61 1.41 12.74
N VAL A 88 -11.38 1.86 12.50
CA VAL A 88 -11.09 3.26 12.17
C VAL A 88 -10.76 3.34 10.69
N TYR A 89 -11.50 4.17 9.95
CA TYR A 89 -11.17 4.51 8.56
C TYR A 89 -10.61 5.93 8.51
N HIS A 90 -9.36 6.06 8.09
CA HIS A 90 -8.69 7.34 7.86
C HIS A 90 -8.42 7.51 6.38
N GLY A 91 -9.27 8.25 5.67
CA GLY A 91 -9.23 8.35 4.22
C GLY A 91 -10.04 9.50 3.66
N HIS A 92 -10.03 9.64 2.34
CA HIS A 92 -10.59 10.81 1.65
C HIS A 92 -11.94 10.53 0.96
N HIS A 93 -12.30 9.27 0.71
CA HIS A 93 -13.56 8.88 0.06
C HIS A 93 -14.37 7.94 0.95
N GLY A 94 -15.68 8.08 0.93
CA GLY A 94 -16.60 7.17 1.61
C GLY A 94 -16.91 5.94 0.76
N ASP A 95 -16.01 4.97 0.72
CA ASP A 95 -16.18 3.70 -0.02
C ASP A 95 -16.26 2.51 0.95
N TYR A 96 -15.81 1.31 0.57
CA TYR A 96 -15.94 0.09 1.37
C TYR A 96 -15.37 0.22 2.79
N GLY A 97 -14.23 0.88 2.97
CA GLY A 97 -13.60 1.03 4.28
C GLY A 97 -14.43 1.90 5.22
N ALA A 98 -14.98 3.01 4.71
CA ALA A 98 -15.77 3.96 5.47
C ALA A 98 -17.15 3.41 5.87
N GLN A 99 -17.78 2.60 5.01
CA GLN A 99 -19.13 2.07 5.24
C GLN A 99 -19.25 1.16 6.47
N LYS A 100 -18.14 0.57 6.91
CA LYS A 100 -18.07 -0.36 8.05
C LYS A 100 -17.25 0.19 9.22
N ALA A 101 -16.86 1.47 9.16
CA ALA A 101 -16.03 2.08 10.20
C ALA A 101 -16.88 2.56 11.38
N ASP A 102 -16.40 2.33 12.59
CA ASP A 102 -16.93 2.92 13.83
C ASP A 102 -16.50 4.39 13.98
N LEU A 103 -15.31 4.72 13.45
CA LEU A 103 -14.76 6.08 13.42
C LEU A 103 -14.20 6.40 12.04
N ILE A 104 -14.64 7.52 11.48
CA ILE A 104 -14.15 8.05 10.20
C ILE A 104 -13.31 9.31 10.47
N ILE A 105 -12.08 9.32 9.95
CA ILE A 105 -11.15 10.44 9.99
C ILE A 105 -10.91 10.89 8.56
N PRO A 106 -11.36 12.08 8.14
CA PRO A 106 -11.12 12.54 6.78
C PRO A 106 -9.64 12.91 6.57
N SER A 107 -9.05 12.44 5.47
CA SER A 107 -7.73 12.86 4.98
C SER A 107 -7.81 13.58 3.62
N PRO A 108 -6.76 14.31 3.21
CA PRO A 108 -6.69 14.88 1.87
C PRO A 108 -6.46 13.82 0.79
N CYS A 109 -7.09 14.01 -0.38
CA CYS A 109 -6.82 13.23 -1.59
C CYS A 109 -5.41 13.53 -2.13
N TYR A 110 -4.89 12.68 -3.03
CA TYR A 110 -3.54 12.85 -3.60
C TYR A 110 -3.32 14.17 -4.35
N THR A 111 -4.38 14.83 -4.83
CA THR A 111 -4.32 16.16 -5.45
C THR A 111 -4.30 17.31 -4.43
N GLU A 112 -4.58 17.00 -3.17
CA GLU A 112 -4.76 17.97 -2.08
C GLU A 112 -3.61 17.95 -1.07
N LYS A 113 -2.61 17.09 -1.29
CA LYS A 113 -1.42 16.93 -0.45
C LYS A 113 -0.17 16.76 -1.31
N GLU A 114 0.94 17.21 -0.76
CA GLU A 114 2.27 16.87 -1.25
C GLU A 114 2.70 15.53 -0.64
N GLY A 115 3.24 14.63 -1.46
CA GLY A 115 3.68 13.31 -1.02
C GLY A 115 4.78 12.74 -1.92
N ILE A 116 5.53 11.78 -1.37
CA ILE A 116 6.51 11.01 -2.14
C ILE A 116 5.87 9.69 -2.53
N PHE A 117 5.80 9.43 -3.83
CA PHE A 117 5.32 8.18 -4.41
C PHE A 117 6.48 7.45 -5.08
N VAL A 118 6.55 6.13 -4.91
CA VAL A 118 7.57 5.31 -5.58
C VAL A 118 6.87 4.46 -6.62
N ASN A 119 7.30 4.58 -7.87
CA ASN A 119 6.71 3.82 -8.98
C ASN A 119 7.24 2.37 -9.05
N ILE A 120 6.80 1.61 -10.05
CA ILE A 120 7.13 0.19 -10.21
C ILE A 120 8.60 -0.10 -10.53
N GLU A 121 9.34 0.86 -11.06
CA GLU A 121 10.78 0.74 -11.35
C GLU A 121 11.65 1.21 -10.17
N GLY A 122 11.03 1.65 -9.06
CA GLY A 122 11.71 2.11 -7.86
C GLY A 122 12.13 3.58 -7.88
N ARG A 123 11.54 4.40 -8.76
CA ARG A 123 11.81 5.84 -8.83
C ARG A 123 10.93 6.60 -7.83
N PRO A 124 11.51 7.36 -6.88
CA PRO A 124 10.77 8.29 -6.03
C PRO A 124 10.34 9.53 -6.83
N GLN A 125 9.11 9.98 -6.62
CA GLN A 125 8.50 11.13 -7.30
C GLN A 125 7.78 11.97 -6.27
N ILE A 126 7.88 13.30 -6.38
CA ILE A 126 7.13 14.23 -5.51
C ILE A 126 5.86 14.68 -6.25
N SER A 127 4.70 14.51 -5.61
CA SER A 127 3.46 15.13 -6.07
C SER A 127 3.37 16.58 -5.62
N ALA A 128 2.77 17.45 -6.43
CA ALA A 128 2.46 18.80 -6.01
C ALA A 128 1.02 18.91 -5.49
N GLN A 129 0.81 19.69 -4.43
CA GLN A 129 -0.53 20.08 -4.00
C GLN A 129 -1.14 21.02 -5.05
N LEU A 130 -2.26 20.61 -5.66
CA LEU A 130 -2.97 21.42 -6.66
C LEU A 130 -4.14 22.19 -6.07
N ARG A 131 -4.74 21.67 -5.00
CA ARG A 131 -5.84 22.31 -4.27
C ARG A 131 -5.60 22.15 -2.78
N LYS A 132 -6.09 23.09 -1.96
CA LYS A 132 -6.14 22.88 -0.52
C LYS A 132 -7.17 21.79 -0.16
N PRO A 133 -6.97 21.04 0.93
CA PRO A 133 -7.97 20.12 1.45
C PRO A 133 -9.31 20.82 1.70
N LEU A 134 -10.38 20.04 1.79
CA LEU A 134 -11.69 20.55 2.21
C LEU A 134 -11.62 21.22 3.60
N PRO A 135 -12.51 22.17 3.91
CA PRO A 135 -12.57 22.76 5.25
C PRO A 135 -12.66 21.68 6.33
N ASN A 136 -11.91 21.86 7.42
CA ASN A 136 -11.79 20.90 8.54
C ASN A 136 -11.11 19.56 8.21
N VAL A 137 -10.54 19.40 7.01
CA VAL A 137 -9.68 18.27 6.67
C VAL A 137 -8.22 18.70 6.80
N ASN A 138 -7.52 18.12 7.76
CA ASN A 138 -6.09 18.40 7.99
C ASN A 138 -5.22 17.34 7.34
N GLU A 139 -3.95 17.66 7.10
CA GLU A 139 -2.97 16.68 6.63
C GLU A 139 -2.81 15.53 7.64
N SER A 140 -2.72 14.29 7.14
CA SER A 140 -2.73 13.10 8.00
C SER A 140 -1.59 13.06 9.02
N TRP A 141 -0.43 13.67 8.74
CA TRP A 141 0.68 13.73 9.69
C TRP A 141 0.37 14.60 10.91
N LEU A 142 -0.46 15.65 10.76
CA LEU A 142 -0.92 16.48 11.88
C LEU A 142 -1.83 15.68 12.81
N PHE A 143 -2.69 14.82 12.25
CA PHE A 143 -3.51 13.91 13.03
C PHE A 143 -2.63 12.96 13.87
N PHE A 144 -1.66 12.29 13.24
CA PHE A 144 -0.76 11.39 13.96
C PHE A 144 0.06 12.13 15.03
N ASN A 145 0.52 13.35 14.74
CA ASN A 145 1.21 14.19 15.72
C ASN A 145 0.33 14.48 16.95
N GLN A 146 -0.96 14.83 16.74
CA GLN A 146 -1.91 15.04 17.85
C GLN A 146 -2.18 13.75 18.64
N VAL A 147 -2.35 12.62 17.96
CA VAL A 147 -2.53 11.32 18.62
C VAL A 147 -1.32 10.98 19.49
N CYS A 148 -0.11 11.12 18.96
CA CYS A 148 1.12 10.87 19.71
C CYS A 148 1.24 11.78 20.93
N LYS A 149 0.91 13.07 20.81
CA LYS A 149 0.86 14.00 21.95
C LYS A 149 -0.12 13.55 23.03
N ASN A 150 -1.33 13.18 22.64
CA ASN A 150 -2.36 12.71 23.59
C ASN A 150 -1.97 11.39 24.27
N LEU A 151 -1.18 10.55 23.60
CA LEU A 151 -0.66 9.30 24.14
C LEU A 151 0.68 9.46 24.87
N ASN A 152 1.19 10.69 25.03
CA ASN A 152 2.52 10.98 25.60
C ASN A 152 3.68 10.25 24.88
N LEU A 153 3.53 10.00 23.57
CA LEU A 153 4.57 9.43 22.72
C LEU A 153 5.49 10.56 22.21
N LYS A 154 6.81 10.35 22.34
CA LYS A 154 7.79 11.28 21.78
C LYS A 154 7.87 11.13 20.27
N LEU A 155 7.76 12.25 19.56
CA LEU A 155 8.04 12.35 18.13
C LEU A 155 9.25 13.26 17.93
N ASP A 156 10.14 12.84 17.03
CA ASP A 156 11.39 13.57 16.75
C ASP A 156 11.23 14.61 15.63
N PHE A 157 9.99 14.91 15.20
CA PHE A 157 9.68 15.95 14.20
C PHE A 157 8.62 16.93 14.72
N LYS A 158 8.73 18.20 14.30
CA LYS A 158 7.79 19.28 14.66
C LYS A 158 7.09 19.87 13.45
N SER A 159 7.68 19.74 12.27
CA SER A 159 7.16 20.25 11.01
C SER A 159 7.11 19.16 9.93
N PHE A 160 6.42 19.46 8.83
CA PHE A 160 6.42 18.60 7.63
C PHE A 160 7.83 18.45 7.03
N THR A 161 8.63 19.50 7.06
CA THR A 161 10.03 19.47 6.62
C THR A 161 10.87 18.54 7.49
N ASP A 162 10.69 18.58 8.82
CA ASP A 162 11.40 17.68 9.74
C ASP A 162 11.03 16.21 9.47
N LEU A 163 9.73 15.94 9.26
CA LEU A 163 9.24 14.60 8.93
C LEU A 163 9.87 14.08 7.63
N ARG A 164 9.99 14.94 6.62
CA ARG A 164 10.66 14.60 5.35
C ARG A 164 12.16 14.35 5.54
N ASN A 165 12.84 15.19 6.32
CA ASN A 165 14.26 15.00 6.59
C ASN A 165 14.49 13.67 7.33
N MET A 166 13.67 13.35 8.34
CA MET A 166 13.72 12.06 9.02
C MET A 166 13.50 10.88 8.06
N LEU A 167 12.56 11.01 7.10
CA LEU A 167 12.35 9.99 6.07
C LEU A 167 13.62 9.76 5.24
N PHE A 168 14.30 10.83 4.83
CA PHE A 168 15.54 10.73 4.04
C PHE A 168 16.72 10.22 4.85
N GLU A 169 16.85 10.59 6.12
CA GLU A 169 17.88 10.05 7.01
C GLU A 169 17.72 8.53 7.18
N GLN A 170 16.48 8.05 7.36
CA GLN A 170 16.20 6.62 7.52
C GLN A 170 16.24 5.85 6.20
N HIS A 171 15.84 6.49 5.09
CA HIS A 171 15.72 5.89 3.77
C HIS A 171 16.33 6.79 2.67
N PRO A 172 17.67 6.92 2.60
CA PRO A 172 18.34 7.92 1.76
C PRO A 172 18.07 7.78 0.26
N HIS A 173 17.65 6.61 -0.21
CA HIS A 173 17.32 6.44 -1.63
C HIS A 173 16.08 7.25 -2.03
N LEU A 174 15.16 7.52 -1.10
CA LEU A 174 13.94 8.30 -1.35
C LEU A 174 14.21 9.79 -1.59
N GLU A 175 15.38 10.30 -1.22
CA GLU A 175 15.81 11.68 -1.52
C GLU A 175 16.17 11.87 -3.00
N ASN A 176 16.51 10.80 -3.71
CA ASN A 176 16.93 10.85 -5.11
C ASN A 176 15.72 10.93 -6.04
N ILE A 177 14.99 12.04 -5.95
CA ILE A 177 13.79 12.30 -6.74
C ILE A 177 14.09 12.18 -8.23
N ASP A 178 13.18 11.54 -8.94
CA ASP A 178 13.26 11.26 -10.38
C ASP A 178 14.48 10.45 -10.82
N SER A 179 15.15 9.74 -9.90
CA SER A 179 16.28 8.86 -10.20
C SER A 179 15.97 7.39 -9.89
N ILE A 180 16.52 6.48 -10.70
CA ILE A 180 16.45 5.04 -10.45
C ILE A 180 17.77 4.59 -9.82
N LYS A 181 17.67 3.93 -8.66
CA LYS A 181 18.80 3.21 -8.08
C LYS A 181 18.80 1.76 -8.57
N LYS A 182 19.90 1.33 -9.19
CA LYS A 182 20.08 -0.09 -9.54
C LYS A 182 20.10 -0.93 -8.27
N ASN A 183 19.31 -2.00 -8.26
CA ASN A 183 19.28 -2.96 -7.18
C ASN A 183 19.90 -4.30 -7.62
N SER A 184 20.48 -5.02 -6.65
CA SER A 184 20.98 -6.37 -6.86
C SER A 184 19.92 -7.40 -6.49
N LEU A 185 19.74 -8.39 -7.34
CA LEU A 185 18.89 -9.53 -7.01
C LEU A 185 19.56 -10.38 -5.94
N THR A 186 18.85 -10.65 -4.85
CA THR A 186 19.24 -11.72 -3.93
C THR A 186 19.19 -13.07 -4.63
N LYS A 187 19.74 -14.16 -4.06
CA LYS A 187 19.55 -15.51 -4.62
C LYS A 187 18.13 -16.03 -4.35
N SER A 188 17.63 -16.92 -5.20
CA SER A 188 16.40 -17.67 -4.94
C SER A 188 16.56 -18.59 -3.74
N LYS A 189 15.47 -18.79 -3.00
CA LYS A 189 15.42 -19.77 -1.89
C LYS A 189 14.77 -21.05 -2.40
N LYS A 190 15.17 -22.20 -1.83
CA LYS A 190 14.46 -23.47 -2.09
C LYS A 190 13.02 -23.36 -1.60
N SER A 191 12.07 -23.60 -2.50
CA SER A 191 10.65 -23.73 -2.15
C SER A 191 10.47 -24.94 -1.23
N LYS A 192 9.78 -24.73 -0.09
CA LYS A 192 9.52 -25.78 0.90
C LYS A 192 8.14 -26.43 0.72
N ASN A 193 7.18 -25.67 0.18
CA ASN A 193 5.81 -26.12 -0.01
C ASN A 193 5.50 -26.35 -1.49
N ARG A 194 4.41 -27.08 -1.76
CA ARG A 194 3.88 -27.26 -3.11
C ARG A 194 3.16 -26.00 -3.57
N ILE A 195 3.32 -25.67 -4.85
CA ILE A 195 2.49 -24.67 -5.53
C ILE A 195 1.10 -25.29 -5.71
N SER A 196 0.05 -24.53 -5.42
CA SER A 196 -1.31 -25.04 -5.57
C SER A 196 -1.70 -25.11 -7.05
N ASN A 197 -2.58 -26.05 -7.40
CA ASN A 197 -3.11 -26.20 -8.75
C ASN A 197 -4.18 -25.15 -9.11
N LEU A 198 -4.38 -24.14 -8.26
CA LEU A 198 -5.34 -23.07 -8.49
C LEU A 198 -4.88 -22.18 -9.64
N ILE A 199 -5.77 -21.93 -10.60
CA ILE A 199 -5.53 -21.05 -11.75
C ILE A 199 -5.08 -19.65 -11.27
N LEU A 200 -4.06 -19.09 -11.93
CA LEU A 200 -3.64 -17.71 -11.71
C LEU A 200 -4.68 -16.77 -12.31
N LYS A 201 -5.22 -15.87 -11.48
CA LYS A 201 -6.20 -14.86 -11.87
C LYS A 201 -5.64 -13.47 -11.59
N SER A 202 -6.06 -12.50 -12.41
CA SER A 202 -5.82 -11.08 -12.13
C SER A 202 -6.48 -10.70 -10.79
N ASN A 203 -5.81 -9.89 -9.99
CA ASN A 203 -6.42 -9.24 -8.82
C ASN A 203 -7.24 -7.99 -9.22
N ILE A 204 -7.16 -7.56 -10.48
CA ILE A 204 -7.95 -6.48 -11.07
C ILE A 204 -9.06 -7.12 -11.91
N GLU A 205 -10.28 -7.08 -11.41
CA GLU A 205 -11.48 -7.56 -12.12
C GLU A 205 -12.08 -6.46 -13.00
N ASN A 206 -12.00 -5.20 -12.54
CA ASN A 206 -12.49 -4.03 -13.26
C ASN A 206 -11.41 -2.95 -13.34
N PHE A 207 -10.82 -2.79 -14.51
CA PHE A 207 -9.82 -1.76 -14.77
C PHE A 207 -10.31 -0.33 -14.50
N TYR A 208 -11.61 -0.04 -14.67
CA TYR A 208 -12.16 1.30 -14.46
C TYR A 208 -12.46 1.61 -13.00
N MET A 209 -12.38 0.62 -12.10
CA MET A 209 -12.83 0.75 -10.70
C MET A 209 -11.87 0.05 -9.75
N THR A 210 -10.62 0.54 -9.70
CA THR A 210 -9.52 -0.09 -8.96
C THR A 210 -9.22 0.56 -7.61
N ASP A 211 -9.75 1.74 -7.35
CA ASP A 211 -9.57 2.50 -6.11
C ASP A 211 -10.82 3.32 -5.77
N SER A 212 -10.82 3.98 -4.61
CA SER A 212 -11.97 4.75 -4.15
C SER A 212 -12.26 5.98 -5.01
N VAL A 213 -11.24 6.57 -5.65
CA VAL A 213 -11.40 7.71 -6.56
C VAL A 213 -12.13 7.29 -7.84
N SER A 214 -11.66 6.22 -8.47
CA SER A 214 -12.22 5.69 -9.72
C SER A 214 -13.61 5.09 -9.51
N ARG A 215 -13.87 4.41 -8.38
CA ARG A 215 -15.20 3.88 -8.03
C ARG A 215 -16.26 4.96 -7.85
N LEU A 216 -15.89 6.12 -7.30
CA LEU A 216 -16.80 7.25 -7.14
C LEU A 216 -16.85 8.19 -8.37
N SER A 217 -16.08 7.89 -9.41
CA SER A 217 -16.07 8.69 -10.64
C SER A 217 -17.25 8.34 -11.56
N LYS A 218 -18.09 9.34 -11.85
CA LYS A 218 -19.16 9.23 -12.85
C LYS A 218 -18.63 8.90 -14.24
N VAL A 219 -17.43 9.39 -14.58
CA VAL A 219 -16.79 9.13 -15.87
C VAL A 219 -16.37 7.68 -15.99
N MET A 220 -15.72 7.13 -14.95
CA MET A 220 -15.32 5.72 -14.95
C MET A 220 -16.52 4.77 -14.97
N ALA A 221 -17.60 5.12 -14.26
CA ALA A 221 -18.86 4.39 -14.35
C ALA A 221 -19.45 4.40 -15.76
N SER A 222 -19.32 5.50 -16.51
CA SER A 222 -19.73 5.58 -17.91
C SER A 222 -18.85 4.71 -18.82
N CYS A 223 -17.52 4.72 -18.62
CA CYS A 223 -16.59 3.87 -19.36
C CYS A 223 -16.92 2.38 -19.18
N LEU A 224 -17.26 1.96 -17.96
CA LEU A 224 -17.67 0.58 -17.69
C LEU A 224 -18.94 0.19 -18.44
N LYS A 225 -19.96 1.07 -18.48
CA LYS A 225 -21.23 0.81 -19.20
C LYS A 225 -21.03 0.70 -20.72
N ASN A 226 -20.10 1.46 -21.26
CA ASN A 226 -19.81 1.51 -22.70
C ASN A 226 -18.72 0.50 -23.13
N LYS A 227 -18.28 -0.37 -22.22
CA LYS A 227 -17.31 -1.41 -22.53
C LYS A 227 -17.97 -2.43 -23.48
N ARG A 228 -17.47 -2.46 -24.72
CA ARG A 228 -17.80 -3.49 -25.71
C ARG A 228 -17.11 -4.80 -25.38
#